data_AF-A0A938D7E4-F1
#
_entry.id   AF-A0A938D7E4-F1
#
_cell.length_a   1.000
_cell.length_b   1.000
_cell.length_c   1.000
_cell.angle_alpha   90.00
_cell.angle_beta   90.00
_cell.angle_gamma   90.00
#
_symmetry.space_group_name_H-M   'P 1'
#
loop_
_entity.id
_entity.type
_entity.pdbx_description
1 polymer ?
#
loop_
_entity_poly.entity_id
_entity_poly.type
_entity_poly.pdbx_seq_one_letter_code
_entity_poly.pdbx_strand_id
1 'polypeptide(L)'
;MPRHLTVGAAQMGPIQKSHSRRDVVERLIAHLREARRMGCELVVFPELTLTTFFPRWWMTDQAEIDAYFEREMPSNETAPLFTEAKAMGIGFSLGYAELTEQDGRIRRFNTQILVERDGRVVGKYRKVHLPGHAEHEPQRQFQHLEKRYFEVGDLGFPVSRAFGGIMGMCICNDRRWPETYRVMGLQGVEMVMLGYNTPIHNPPAPDHDEHAWFHNQLSMQAGAYQNGTWVVGVAKGGTEEGVPSVADSMIIAPSGKVVARANGEGDELIVHRCDLDAGKSYTSTTFNFARHRRPEAYKLITERVGAIEPPPATVAFERSHDILIDAPPKAVMDYVSNPNSWPEWLAASHRIDAADRPLVAGETFHERWRTRTGEVQLDWRVTRSEQGKLWMAETDTSFIGRIVARYSFEPVGDGTRYTRTVINPARPKAPTDDMIRRIDEEAAIGLANIKANVERRHRGG
;
A
#
# COMPACT_ATOMS: atom_id res chain seq x y z
N MET A 1 31.60 -8.75 27.58
CA MET A 1 31.89 -7.32 27.80
C MET A 1 30.81 -6.52 27.09
N PRO A 2 30.27 -5.45 27.69
CA PRO A 2 29.23 -4.64 27.05
C PRO A 2 29.78 -3.92 25.81
N ARG A 3 28.96 -3.82 24.76
CA ARG A 3 29.32 -3.24 23.44
C ARG A 3 28.81 -1.82 23.34
N HIS A 4 29.54 -0.89 23.94
CA HIS A 4 29.15 0.52 23.94
C HIS A 4 29.64 1.28 22.71
N LEU A 5 28.78 2.17 22.21
CA LEU A 5 29.09 3.16 21.18
C LEU A 5 28.56 4.52 21.64
N THR A 6 29.42 5.53 21.77
CA THR A 6 28.96 6.90 22.06
C THR A 6 28.59 7.61 20.76
N VAL A 7 27.32 8.01 20.64
CA VAL A 7 26.77 8.58 19.41
C VAL A 7 26.31 10.01 19.63
N GLY A 8 26.67 10.88 18.68
CA GLY A 8 26.14 12.23 18.56
C GLY A 8 25.09 12.32 17.46
N ALA A 9 23.93 12.93 17.76
CA ALA A 9 22.98 13.40 16.76
C ALA A 9 23.23 14.91 16.56
N ALA A 10 23.82 15.26 15.42
CA ALA A 10 24.20 16.63 15.08
C ALA A 10 23.08 17.30 14.28
N GLN A 11 22.09 17.81 15.00
CA GLN A 11 21.01 18.59 14.40
C GLN A 11 21.60 19.81 13.71
N MET A 12 21.04 20.15 12.54
CA MET A 12 21.37 21.39 11.86
C MET A 12 20.22 22.38 11.92
N GLY A 13 20.56 23.65 12.10
CA GLY A 13 19.68 24.76 11.80
C GLY A 13 19.57 25.01 10.29
N PRO A 14 18.83 26.06 9.88
CA PRO A 14 18.55 26.33 8.47
C PRO A 14 19.81 26.46 7.60
N ILE A 15 19.71 25.96 6.37
CA ILE A 15 20.69 26.19 5.30
C ILE A 15 19.98 26.98 4.21
N GLN A 16 20.27 28.27 4.13
CA GLN A 16 19.70 29.16 3.12
C GLN A 16 20.33 28.91 1.74
N LYS A 17 19.64 29.32 0.67
CA LYS A 17 20.11 29.24 -0.73
C LYS A 17 21.45 29.97 -0.92
N SER A 18 21.70 31.01 -0.12
CA SER A 18 22.94 31.80 -0.15
C SER A 18 24.14 31.12 0.51
N HIS A 19 23.94 30.06 1.30
CA HIS A 19 25.06 29.34 1.92
C HIS A 19 25.74 28.43 0.91
N SER A 20 27.07 28.53 0.84
CA SER A 20 27.88 27.61 0.05
C SER A 20 28.04 26.27 0.75
N ARG A 21 28.42 25.23 0.01
CA ARG A 21 28.78 23.92 0.59
C ARG A 21 29.92 24.05 1.58
N ARG A 22 30.88 24.94 1.33
CA ARG A 22 31.97 25.25 2.26
C ARG A 22 31.45 25.75 3.61
N ASP A 23 30.52 26.71 3.61
CA ASP A 23 29.94 27.24 4.86
C ASP A 23 29.27 26.13 5.67
N VAL A 24 28.55 25.23 4.97
CA VAL A 24 27.89 24.08 5.58
C VAL A 24 28.90 23.07 6.11
N VAL A 25 29.93 22.72 5.34
CA VAL A 25 30.97 21.77 5.76
C VAL A 25 31.73 22.29 6.99
N GLU A 26 31.97 23.60 7.11
CA GLU A 26 32.56 24.20 8.31
C GLU A 26 31.67 23.99 9.54
N ARG A 27 30.34 24.09 9.42
CA ARG A 27 29.38 23.76 10.49
C ARG A 27 29.41 22.27 10.86
N LEU A 28 29.49 21.38 9.86
CA LEU A 28 29.62 19.94 10.10
C LEU A 28 30.90 19.58 10.85
N ILE A 29 32.03 20.19 10.47
CA ILE A 29 33.31 20.01 11.15
C ILE A 29 33.25 20.54 12.58
N ALA A 30 32.55 21.65 12.84
CA ALA A 30 32.33 22.16 14.20
C ALA A 30 31.61 21.13 15.08
N HIS A 31 30.54 20.50 14.56
CA HIS A 31 29.86 19.40 15.25
C HIS A 31 30.77 18.19 15.47
N LEU A 32 31.60 17.79 14.48
CA LEU A 32 32.54 16.68 14.69
C LEU A 32 33.55 16.98 15.81
N ARG A 33 34.07 18.21 15.88
CA ARG A 33 35.00 18.63 16.92
C ARG A 33 34.34 18.65 18.30
N GLU A 34 33.12 19.15 18.39
CA GLU A 34 32.33 19.11 19.62
C GLU A 34 32.03 17.67 20.06
N ALA A 35 31.57 16.83 19.13
CA ALA A 35 31.28 15.42 19.38
C ALA A 35 32.52 14.67 19.85
N ARG A 36 33.68 14.94 19.25
CA ARG A 36 34.95 14.35 19.67
C ARG A 36 35.34 14.72 21.09
N ARG A 37 35.14 15.99 21.49
CA ARG A 37 35.33 16.46 22.88
C ARG A 37 34.38 15.74 23.86
N MET A 38 33.18 15.39 23.41
CA MET A 38 32.20 14.64 24.19
C MET A 38 32.41 13.11 24.14
N GLY A 39 33.49 12.64 23.50
CA GLY A 39 33.83 11.22 23.43
C GLY A 39 32.99 10.41 22.44
N CYS A 40 32.34 11.07 21.46
CA CYS A 40 31.61 10.38 20.41
C CYS A 40 32.55 9.62 19.48
N GLU A 41 32.07 8.47 19.01
CA GLU A 41 32.72 7.63 18.00
C GLU A 41 31.98 7.67 16.66
N LEU A 42 30.69 8.03 16.67
CA LEU A 42 29.82 8.18 15.52
C LEU A 42 29.00 9.48 15.64
N VAL A 43 28.92 10.26 14.57
CA VAL A 43 28.00 11.40 14.44
C VAL A 43 27.02 11.18 13.30
N VAL A 44 25.73 11.39 13.54
CA VAL A 44 24.70 11.32 12.49
C VAL A 44 24.32 12.74 12.08
N PHE A 45 24.35 13.01 10.79
CA PHE A 45 23.89 14.27 10.18
C PHE A 45 22.54 14.10 9.46
N PRO A 46 21.84 15.20 9.17
CA PRO A 46 20.53 15.19 8.52
C PRO A 46 20.47 14.63 7.09
N GLU A 47 19.26 14.62 6.54
CA GLU A 47 18.99 14.45 5.12
C GLU A 47 19.40 15.71 4.32
N LEU A 48 19.91 15.52 3.10
CA LEU A 48 20.27 16.62 2.18
C LEU A 48 21.05 17.75 2.88
N THR A 49 22.04 17.37 3.68
CA THR A 49 22.68 18.24 4.65
C THR A 49 23.55 19.30 3.99
N LEU A 50 24.07 19.07 2.79
CA LEU A 50 25.04 19.96 2.13
C LEU A 50 24.41 21.20 1.51
N THR A 51 23.09 21.26 1.42
CA THR A 51 22.36 22.34 0.76
C THR A 51 21.07 22.70 1.49
N THR A 52 20.45 23.77 1.04
CA THR A 52 19.04 24.01 1.31
C THR A 52 18.17 22.86 0.76
N PHE A 53 16.97 22.66 1.31
CA PHE A 53 15.97 21.69 0.83
C PHE A 53 15.29 22.19 -0.45
N PHE A 54 16.06 22.17 -1.54
CA PHE A 54 15.66 22.62 -2.88
C PHE A 54 14.39 21.97 -3.46
N PRO A 55 13.89 20.79 -3.01
CA PRO A 55 12.59 20.28 -3.46
C PRO A 55 11.40 21.21 -3.19
N ARG A 56 11.59 22.29 -2.41
CA ARG A 56 10.57 23.32 -2.21
C ARG A 56 10.26 24.21 -3.40
N TRP A 57 11.14 24.24 -4.40
CA TRP A 57 11.03 25.13 -5.56
C TRP A 57 10.70 24.36 -6.82
N TRP A 58 9.88 24.98 -7.67
CA TRP A 58 9.71 24.52 -9.05
C TRP A 58 10.81 25.10 -9.94
N MET A 59 11.74 24.25 -10.32
CA MET A 59 12.82 24.55 -11.26
C MET A 59 12.58 23.84 -12.59
N THR A 60 12.82 24.56 -13.70
CA THR A 60 12.71 24.07 -15.08
C THR A 60 14.06 23.87 -15.75
N ASP A 61 15.12 24.53 -15.29
CA ASP A 61 16.48 24.34 -15.79
C ASP A 61 17.15 23.17 -15.07
N GLN A 62 17.62 22.19 -15.85
CA GLN A 62 18.31 21.02 -15.31
C GLN A 62 19.67 21.37 -14.72
N ALA A 63 20.35 22.42 -15.23
CA ALA A 63 21.62 22.87 -14.67
C ALA A 63 21.43 23.49 -13.27
N GLU A 64 20.34 24.24 -13.06
CA GLU A 64 19.98 24.75 -11.72
C GLU A 64 19.69 23.60 -10.74
N ILE A 65 18.96 22.56 -11.19
CA ILE A 65 18.67 21.38 -10.36
C ILE A 65 19.97 20.66 -10.00
N ASP A 66 20.82 20.36 -11.00
CA ASP A 66 22.05 19.58 -10.81
C ASP A 66 23.09 20.30 -9.94
N ALA A 67 23.00 21.63 -9.79
CA ALA A 67 23.86 22.40 -8.91
C ALA A 67 23.70 22.04 -7.41
N TYR A 68 22.56 21.45 -7.01
CA TYR A 68 22.33 20.96 -5.65
C TYR A 68 22.85 19.55 -5.41
N PHE A 69 23.35 18.86 -6.44
CA PHE A 69 23.78 17.47 -6.34
C PHE A 69 25.30 17.32 -6.27
N GLU A 70 25.75 16.26 -5.62
CA GLU A 70 27.13 15.80 -5.58
C GLU A 70 27.37 14.76 -6.67
N ARG A 71 28.35 15.03 -7.54
CA ARG A 71 28.83 14.06 -8.54
C ARG A 71 29.85 13.07 -7.97
N GLU A 72 30.53 13.48 -6.90
CA GLU A 72 31.57 12.71 -6.23
C GLU A 72 31.38 12.82 -4.71
N MET A 73 31.70 11.75 -3.99
CA MET A 73 31.61 11.72 -2.54
C MET A 73 32.78 10.90 -1.95
N PRO A 74 33.77 11.54 -1.29
CA PRO A 74 33.92 12.99 -1.14
C PRO A 74 34.27 13.69 -2.47
N SER A 75 33.79 14.92 -2.60
CA SER A 75 34.22 15.93 -3.57
C SER A 75 35.27 16.87 -2.94
N ASN A 76 35.84 17.81 -3.70
CA ASN A 76 36.77 18.80 -3.15
C ASN A 76 36.15 19.63 -2.00
N GLU A 77 34.85 19.91 -2.05
CA GLU A 77 34.17 20.68 -1.00
C GLU A 77 33.87 19.85 0.25
N THR A 78 33.66 18.54 0.11
CA THR A 78 33.37 17.65 1.25
C THR A 78 34.60 16.91 1.80
N ALA A 79 35.72 16.87 1.06
CA ALA A 79 36.98 16.26 1.48
C ALA A 79 37.53 16.78 2.84
N PRO A 80 37.38 18.07 3.20
CA PRO A 80 37.78 18.54 4.54
C PRO A 80 37.03 17.82 5.67
N LEU A 81 35.74 17.53 5.52
CA LEU A 81 34.95 16.80 6.52
C LEU A 81 35.52 15.39 6.75
N PHE A 82 35.78 14.66 5.68
CA PHE A 82 36.35 13.31 5.74
C PHE A 82 37.76 13.30 6.35
N THR A 83 38.57 14.30 6.00
CA THR A 83 39.94 14.44 6.50
C THR A 83 39.94 14.70 8.00
N GLU A 84 39.12 15.65 8.47
CA GLU A 84 39.00 15.98 9.89
C GLU A 84 38.41 14.80 10.68
N ALA A 85 37.37 14.14 10.17
CA ALA A 85 36.76 12.96 10.79
C ALA A 85 37.80 11.84 11.00
N LYS A 86 38.56 11.52 9.96
CA LYS A 86 39.63 10.51 10.01
C LYS A 86 40.74 10.90 10.98
N ALA A 87 41.18 12.16 10.96
CA ALA A 87 42.20 12.66 11.88
C ALA A 87 41.77 12.55 13.35
N MET A 88 40.48 12.77 13.64
CA MET A 88 39.90 12.64 14.97
C MET A 88 39.57 11.19 15.36
N GLY A 89 39.55 10.25 14.40
CA GLY A 89 39.13 8.87 14.59
C GLY A 89 37.64 8.74 14.90
N ILE A 90 36.81 9.62 14.32
CA ILE A 90 35.36 9.64 14.48
C ILE A 90 34.69 9.32 13.15
N GLY A 91 33.71 8.43 13.14
CA GLY A 91 32.92 8.13 11.95
C GLY A 91 31.67 9.01 11.89
N PHE A 92 31.00 9.02 10.74
CA PHE A 92 29.77 9.80 10.58
C PHE A 92 28.81 9.22 9.54
N SER A 93 27.54 9.61 9.64
CA SER A 93 26.53 9.38 8.61
C SER A 93 26.15 10.71 7.97
N LEU A 94 26.15 10.81 6.63
CA LEU A 94 25.90 12.05 5.89
C LEU A 94 24.84 11.86 4.80
N GLY A 95 23.78 12.66 4.84
CA GLY A 95 22.76 12.75 3.79
C GLY A 95 23.07 13.82 2.75
N TYR A 96 22.90 13.53 1.45
CA TYR A 96 23.17 14.42 0.33
C TYR A 96 22.37 14.03 -0.93
N ALA A 97 22.27 14.95 -1.90
CA ALA A 97 21.70 14.65 -3.21
C ALA A 97 22.79 14.07 -4.12
N GLU A 98 22.66 12.81 -4.54
CA GLU A 98 23.64 12.09 -5.37
C GLU A 98 23.27 12.18 -6.85
N LEU A 99 24.22 12.61 -7.68
CA LEU A 99 24.14 12.58 -9.13
C LEU A 99 25.17 11.59 -9.66
N THR A 100 24.72 10.45 -10.16
CA THR A 100 25.61 9.37 -10.61
C THR A 100 25.30 8.98 -12.05
N GLU A 101 26.30 8.52 -12.78
CA GLU A 101 26.08 7.82 -14.05
C GLU A 101 25.95 6.32 -13.78
N GLN A 102 24.85 5.70 -14.23
CA GLN A 102 24.62 4.26 -14.16
C GLN A 102 23.93 3.82 -15.46
N ASP A 103 24.45 2.77 -16.09
CA ASP A 103 23.93 2.22 -17.36
C ASP A 103 23.76 3.28 -18.47
N GLY A 104 24.74 4.20 -18.59
CA GLY A 104 24.73 5.28 -19.57
C GLY A 104 23.69 6.38 -19.31
N ARG A 105 23.10 6.42 -18.11
CA ARG A 105 22.11 7.43 -17.69
C ARG A 105 22.57 8.17 -16.46
N ILE A 106 22.37 9.48 -16.46
CA ILE A 106 22.50 10.31 -15.26
C ILE A 106 21.28 10.10 -14.37
N ARG A 107 21.52 9.60 -13.15
CA ARG A 107 20.51 9.29 -12.14
C ARG A 107 20.66 10.17 -10.91
N ARG A 108 19.54 10.46 -10.27
CA ARG A 108 19.43 11.41 -9.14
C ARG A 108 18.83 10.71 -7.94
N PHE A 109 19.52 10.71 -6.80
CA PHE A 109 19.04 10.06 -5.59
C PHE A 109 19.18 10.92 -4.35
N ASN A 110 18.20 10.86 -3.47
CA ASN A 110 18.37 11.32 -2.09
C ASN A 110 19.10 10.21 -1.31
N THR A 111 20.32 10.49 -0.87
CA THR A 111 21.30 9.46 -0.48
C THR A 111 21.85 9.73 0.90
N GLN A 112 22.15 8.66 1.64
CA GLN A 112 22.86 8.71 2.92
C GLN A 112 23.99 7.69 2.91
N ILE A 113 25.17 8.10 3.35
CA ILE A 113 26.35 7.23 3.48
C ILE A 113 26.74 7.06 4.94
N LEU A 114 27.34 5.92 5.25
CA LEU A 114 27.99 5.64 6.53
C LEU A 114 29.50 5.59 6.33
N VAL A 115 30.23 6.40 7.08
CA VAL A 115 31.68 6.51 7.06
C VAL A 115 32.25 6.03 8.39
N GLU A 116 33.12 5.03 8.35
CA GLU A 116 33.77 4.48 9.54
C GLU A 116 34.89 5.41 10.06
N ARG A 117 35.36 5.16 11.28
CA ARG A 117 36.40 5.94 11.97
C ARG A 117 37.73 6.08 11.21
N ASP A 118 38.00 5.17 10.27
CA ASP A 118 39.18 5.19 9.39
C ASP A 118 38.99 6.07 8.13
N GLY A 119 37.79 6.65 7.96
CA GLY A 119 37.39 7.48 6.83
C GLY A 119 36.81 6.72 5.64
N ARG A 120 36.66 5.38 5.71
CA ARG A 120 36.09 4.58 4.62
C ARG A 120 34.56 4.63 4.64
N VAL A 121 33.96 4.81 3.45
CA VAL A 121 32.52 4.61 3.26
C VAL A 121 32.22 3.10 3.37
N VAL A 122 31.44 2.71 4.39
CA VAL A 122 31.10 1.31 4.70
C VAL A 122 29.66 0.95 4.36
N GLY A 123 28.81 1.95 4.09
CA GLY A 123 27.43 1.74 3.66
C GLY A 123 26.91 2.92 2.84
N LYS A 124 25.97 2.64 1.96
CA LYS A 124 25.20 3.64 1.20
C LYS A 124 23.74 3.21 1.16
N TYR A 125 22.84 4.17 1.33
CA TYR A 125 21.40 4.01 1.22
C TYR A 125 20.84 5.11 0.31
N ARG A 126 19.87 4.75 -0.54
CA ARG A 126 19.14 5.69 -1.40
C ARG A 126 17.66 5.62 -1.02
N LYS A 127 17.05 6.78 -0.80
CA LYS A 127 15.68 6.94 -0.27
C LYS A 127 14.68 6.16 -1.11
N VAL A 128 13.89 5.32 -0.46
CA VAL A 128 12.87 4.49 -1.12
C VAL A 128 11.55 5.25 -1.20
N HIS A 129 11.08 5.80 -0.07
CA HIS A 129 9.76 6.41 -0.01
C HIS A 129 9.82 7.92 -0.29
N LEU A 130 9.91 8.31 -1.57
CA LEU A 130 9.85 9.71 -2.00
C LEU A 130 8.47 10.32 -1.70
N PRO A 131 8.35 11.29 -0.77
CA PRO A 131 7.09 11.96 -0.46
C PRO A 131 6.78 13.08 -1.47
N GLY A 132 5.63 13.76 -1.26
CA GLY A 132 5.23 14.92 -2.06
C GLY A 132 4.74 14.54 -3.47
N HIS A 133 5.03 15.38 -4.45
CA HIS A 133 4.46 15.33 -5.80
C HIS A 133 5.53 15.57 -6.89
N ALA A 134 5.20 15.33 -8.15
CA ALA A 134 6.14 15.44 -9.28
C ALA A 134 5.91 16.70 -10.15
N GLU A 135 4.67 17.18 -10.20
CA GLU A 135 4.27 18.32 -11.02
C GLU A 135 4.10 19.59 -10.19
N HIS A 136 4.15 20.74 -10.84
CA HIS A 136 3.95 22.02 -10.17
C HIS A 136 2.50 22.14 -9.64
N GLU A 137 2.37 22.36 -8.34
CA GLU A 137 1.08 22.56 -7.67
C GLU A 137 1.01 23.98 -7.10
N PRO A 138 0.59 24.99 -7.90
CA PRO A 138 0.67 26.40 -7.53
C PRO A 138 -0.20 26.80 -6.33
N GLN A 139 -1.16 25.97 -5.96
CA GLN A 139 -2.01 26.15 -4.79
C GLN A 139 -1.26 25.91 -3.45
N ARG A 140 -0.08 25.28 -3.47
CA ARG A 140 0.72 25.04 -2.27
C ARG A 140 1.57 26.26 -1.94
N GLN A 141 1.65 26.61 -0.65
CA GLN A 141 2.51 27.69 -0.16
C GLN A 141 4.00 27.47 -0.50
N PHE A 142 4.44 26.22 -0.50
CA PHE A 142 5.74 25.78 -0.99
C PHE A 142 5.57 24.39 -1.62
N GLN A 143 6.47 24.02 -2.55
CA GLN A 143 6.37 22.73 -3.22
C GLN A 143 6.99 21.61 -2.37
N HIS A 144 6.74 20.34 -2.71
CA HIS A 144 7.47 19.21 -2.15
C HIS A 144 7.83 18.22 -3.27
N LEU A 145 8.74 18.65 -4.15
CA LEU A 145 9.00 18.03 -5.46
C LEU A 145 10.04 16.90 -5.41
N GLU A 146 10.07 16.11 -4.33
CA GLU A 146 11.03 15.00 -4.25
C GLU A 146 10.81 13.96 -5.34
N LYS A 147 9.56 13.67 -5.72
CA LYS A 147 9.23 12.77 -6.83
C LYS A 147 9.63 13.32 -8.21
N ARG A 148 9.91 14.63 -8.32
CA ARG A 148 10.42 15.27 -9.53
C ARG A 148 11.94 15.16 -9.63
N TYR A 149 12.63 15.42 -8.52
CA TYR A 149 14.09 15.61 -8.52
C TYR A 149 14.87 14.34 -8.21
N PHE A 150 14.24 13.35 -7.59
CA PHE A 150 14.88 12.10 -7.24
C PHE A 150 14.17 10.91 -7.87
N GLU A 151 14.95 9.88 -8.14
CA GLU A 151 14.48 8.53 -8.44
C GLU A 151 14.35 7.72 -7.15
N VAL A 152 13.48 6.71 -7.17
CA VAL A 152 13.35 5.74 -6.07
C VAL A 152 14.68 4.99 -5.94
N GLY A 153 15.19 4.91 -4.71
CA GLY A 153 16.42 4.22 -4.39
C GLY A 153 16.40 2.74 -4.78
N ASP A 154 17.55 2.27 -5.26
CA ASP A 154 17.74 0.95 -5.87
C ASP A 154 18.57 -0.02 -5.01
N LEU A 155 18.87 0.36 -3.77
CA LEU A 155 19.68 -0.44 -2.84
C LEU A 155 18.85 -1.23 -1.82
N GLY A 156 17.53 -1.01 -1.78
CA GLY A 156 16.66 -1.51 -0.72
C GLY A 156 17.00 -0.87 0.64
N PHE A 157 16.80 -1.60 1.74
CA PHE A 157 17.19 -1.18 3.10
C PHE A 157 18.33 -2.04 3.64
N PRO A 158 19.58 -1.89 3.14
CA PRO A 158 20.70 -2.73 3.53
C PRO A 158 21.19 -2.37 4.93
N VAL A 159 21.78 -3.35 5.62
CA VAL A 159 22.53 -3.13 6.88
C VAL A 159 24.01 -3.45 6.68
N SER A 160 24.88 -2.77 7.42
CA SER A 160 26.34 -2.92 7.32
C SER A 160 26.95 -3.28 8.67
N ARG A 161 27.98 -4.13 8.69
CA ARG A 161 28.80 -4.34 9.88
C ARG A 161 29.78 -3.18 10.02
N ALA A 162 29.57 -2.33 11.02
CA ALA A 162 30.36 -1.14 11.25
C ALA A 162 30.27 -0.75 12.74
N PHE A 163 31.26 -0.01 13.23
CA PHE A 163 31.34 0.43 14.63
C PHE A 163 31.24 -0.69 15.66
N GLY A 164 31.65 -1.89 15.27
CA GLY A 164 31.48 -3.10 16.07
C GLY A 164 30.05 -3.67 16.07
N GLY A 165 29.05 -3.03 15.47
CA GLY A 165 27.65 -3.49 15.43
C GLY A 165 27.10 -3.72 14.02
N ILE A 166 25.76 -3.77 13.93
CA ILE A 166 24.98 -3.86 12.68
C ILE A 166 24.17 -2.58 12.50
N MET A 167 24.54 -1.81 11.48
CA MET A 167 24.11 -0.42 11.27
C MET A 167 23.20 -0.33 10.04
N GLY A 168 22.04 0.32 10.19
CA GLY A 168 21.08 0.58 9.11
C GLY A 168 20.89 2.07 8.88
N MET A 169 20.43 2.44 7.68
CA MET A 169 20.11 3.83 7.32
C MET A 169 18.71 3.90 6.73
N CYS A 170 18.00 4.99 7.02
CA CYS A 170 16.78 5.38 6.32
C CYS A 170 16.68 6.90 6.27
N ILE A 171 15.89 7.47 5.35
CA ILE A 171 15.87 8.90 5.12
C ILE A 171 14.46 9.44 5.28
N CYS A 172 14.31 10.39 6.21
CA CYS A 172 13.14 11.22 6.37
C CYS A 172 11.82 10.45 6.39
N ASN A 173 11.04 10.51 5.31
CA ASN A 173 9.72 9.92 5.21
C ASN A 173 9.73 8.40 5.41
N ASP A 174 10.86 7.73 5.13
CA ASP A 174 11.02 6.29 5.38
C ASP A 174 10.69 5.92 6.83
N ARG A 175 10.96 6.83 7.79
CA ARG A 175 10.73 6.61 9.22
C ARG A 175 9.27 6.38 9.58
N ARG A 176 8.33 6.77 8.71
CA ARG A 176 6.89 6.64 8.92
C ARG A 176 6.34 5.28 8.47
N TRP A 177 7.15 4.51 7.74
CA TRP A 177 6.78 3.21 7.21
C TRP A 177 7.33 2.10 8.11
N PRO A 178 6.49 1.28 8.75
CA PRO A 178 6.97 0.19 9.60
C PRO A 178 7.83 -0.83 8.83
N GLU A 179 7.61 -0.97 7.51
CA GLU A 179 8.40 -1.79 6.59
C GLU A 179 9.88 -1.41 6.61
N THR A 180 10.20 -0.12 6.66
CA THR A 180 11.58 0.40 6.74
C THR A 180 12.34 -0.26 7.89
N TYR A 181 11.80 -0.18 9.10
CA TYR A 181 12.46 -0.77 10.28
C TYR A 181 12.40 -2.29 10.23
N ARG A 182 11.29 -2.86 9.76
CA ARG A 182 11.11 -4.31 9.74
C ARG A 182 12.12 -4.99 8.82
N VAL A 183 12.38 -4.45 7.63
CA VAL A 183 13.35 -5.01 6.67
C VAL A 183 14.76 -4.98 7.26
N MET A 184 15.17 -3.88 7.90
CA MET A 184 16.46 -3.82 8.60
C MET A 184 16.50 -4.72 9.84
N GLY A 185 15.40 -4.79 10.60
CA GLY A 185 15.24 -5.68 11.77
C GLY A 185 15.39 -7.15 11.44
N LEU A 186 14.90 -7.59 10.27
CA LEU A 186 15.08 -8.96 9.79
C LEU A 186 16.53 -9.27 9.34
N GLN A 187 17.35 -8.24 9.15
CA GLN A 187 18.80 -8.39 8.95
C GLN A 187 19.60 -8.24 10.25
N GLY A 188 18.92 -8.11 11.40
CA GLY A 188 19.55 -8.02 12.72
C GLY A 188 20.11 -6.64 13.07
N VAL A 189 19.54 -5.56 12.52
CA VAL A 189 19.99 -4.19 12.82
C VAL A 189 19.99 -3.89 14.33
N GLU A 190 21.05 -3.24 14.79
CA GLU A 190 21.23 -2.82 16.19
C GLU A 190 21.10 -1.30 16.35
N MET A 191 21.38 -0.53 15.30
CA MET A 191 21.21 0.92 15.27
C MET A 191 20.81 1.41 13.88
N VAL A 192 19.78 2.25 13.81
CA VAL A 192 19.30 2.90 12.59
C VAL A 192 19.61 4.39 12.65
N MET A 193 20.31 4.91 11.64
CA MET A 193 20.62 6.34 11.50
C MET A 193 19.66 6.96 10.50
N LEU A 194 19.04 8.07 10.89
CA LEU A 194 17.91 8.65 10.20
C LEU A 194 18.07 10.18 10.10
N GLY A 195 18.42 10.68 8.92
CA GLY A 195 18.40 12.11 8.64
C GLY A 195 17.02 12.57 8.12
N TYR A 196 16.57 13.78 8.47
CA TYR A 196 15.28 14.29 7.95
C TYR A 196 15.18 15.82 7.80
N ASN A 197 14.40 16.24 6.80
CA ASN A 197 13.80 17.57 6.66
C ASN A 197 12.27 17.39 6.68
N THR A 198 11.56 17.99 7.62
CA THR A 198 10.11 17.81 7.74
C THR A 198 9.43 19.15 7.92
N PRO A 199 8.90 19.75 6.83
CA PRO A 199 8.06 20.92 6.95
C PRO A 199 6.93 20.68 7.95
N ILE A 200 6.68 21.66 8.83
CA ILE A 200 5.60 21.56 9.81
C ILE A 200 4.25 21.63 9.11
N HIS A 201 4.12 22.56 8.16
CA HIS A 201 2.89 22.72 7.40
C HIS A 201 2.73 21.62 6.35
N ASN A 202 1.57 20.96 6.34
CA ASN A 202 1.19 19.95 5.37
C ASN A 202 0.01 20.43 4.51
N PRO A 203 0.24 21.09 3.35
CA PRO A 203 -0.83 21.71 2.57
C PRO A 203 -2.05 20.82 2.23
N PRO A 204 -1.90 19.52 1.93
CA PRO A 204 -3.04 18.63 1.66
C PRO A 204 -3.87 18.24 2.88
N ALA A 205 -3.31 18.33 4.10
CA ALA A 205 -4.00 18.04 5.35
C ALA A 205 -3.41 18.92 6.48
N PRO A 206 -3.77 20.21 6.53
CA PRO A 206 -3.23 21.19 7.48
C PRO A 206 -3.59 20.90 8.94
N ASP A 207 -4.66 20.14 9.17
CA ASP A 207 -5.05 19.64 10.49
C ASP A 207 -3.97 18.74 11.12
N HIS A 208 -3.06 18.18 10.32
CA HIS A 208 -1.94 17.40 10.83
C HIS A 208 -0.80 18.24 11.43
N ASP A 209 -0.76 19.55 11.21
CA ASP A 209 0.35 20.42 11.59
C ASP A 209 0.57 20.39 13.12
N GLU A 210 -0.51 20.42 13.92
CA GLU A 210 -0.44 20.35 15.39
C GLU A 210 0.11 19.02 15.92
N HIS A 211 0.12 17.98 15.09
CA HIS A 211 0.61 16.65 15.44
C HIS A 211 1.99 16.35 14.87
N ALA A 212 2.65 17.30 14.18
CA ALA A 212 3.90 17.05 13.47
C ALA A 212 4.99 16.44 14.38
N TRP A 213 5.22 17.01 15.56
CA TRP A 213 6.18 16.50 16.56
C TRP A 213 5.75 15.14 17.12
N PHE A 214 4.47 14.98 17.45
CA PHE A 214 3.95 13.72 17.97
C PHE A 214 4.14 12.58 16.96
N HIS A 215 3.75 12.78 15.70
CA HIS A 215 3.92 11.78 14.64
C HIS A 215 5.38 11.51 14.32
N ASN A 216 6.25 12.53 14.37
CA ASN A 216 7.70 12.38 14.24
C ASN A 216 8.25 11.41 15.30
N GLN A 217 7.96 11.70 16.56
CA GLN A 217 8.44 10.93 17.70
C GLN A 217 7.82 9.51 17.71
N LEU A 218 6.50 9.40 17.52
CA LEU A 218 5.76 8.14 17.51
C LEU A 218 6.37 7.13 16.53
N SER A 219 6.64 7.58 15.30
CA SER A 219 7.14 6.72 14.23
C SER A 219 8.52 6.13 14.57
N MET A 220 9.41 6.95 15.12
CA MET A 220 10.76 6.52 15.50
C MET A 220 10.77 5.65 16.78
N GLN A 221 9.97 6.01 17.79
CA GLN A 221 9.84 5.21 19.02
C GLN A 221 9.27 3.83 18.74
N ALA A 222 8.21 3.75 17.92
CA ALA A 222 7.61 2.49 17.52
C ALA A 222 8.59 1.62 16.72
N GLY A 223 9.28 2.22 15.74
CA GLY A 223 10.30 1.54 14.94
C GLY A 223 11.42 0.94 15.78
N ALA A 224 11.94 1.71 16.75
CA ALA A 224 12.96 1.27 17.71
C ALA A 224 12.46 0.08 18.55
N TYR A 225 11.31 0.24 19.20
CA TYR A 225 10.73 -0.77 20.10
C TYR A 225 10.41 -2.08 19.38
N GLN A 226 9.64 -2.02 18.30
CA GLN A 226 9.13 -3.21 17.60
C GLN A 226 10.22 -4.04 16.90
N ASN A 227 11.45 -3.51 16.81
CA ASN A 227 12.60 -4.19 16.25
C ASN A 227 13.75 -4.38 17.25
N GLY A 228 13.63 -3.89 18.49
CA GLY A 228 14.67 -3.98 19.50
C GLY A 228 15.99 -3.32 19.04
N THR A 229 15.91 -2.17 18.37
CA THR A 229 17.05 -1.45 17.79
C THR A 229 17.15 -0.03 18.34
N TRP A 230 18.36 0.53 18.38
CA TRP A 230 18.55 1.96 18.55
C TRP A 230 18.07 2.71 17.30
N VAL A 231 17.56 3.93 17.49
CA VAL A 231 17.25 4.87 16.39
C VAL A 231 17.86 6.23 16.73
N VAL A 232 18.58 6.82 15.77
CA VAL A 232 19.21 8.14 15.88
C VAL A 232 18.61 9.02 14.79
N GLY A 233 17.59 9.79 15.16
CA GLY A 233 16.87 10.70 14.27
C GLY A 233 17.46 12.11 14.34
N VAL A 234 17.91 12.66 13.21
CA VAL A 234 18.63 13.93 13.14
C VAL A 234 18.01 14.84 12.09
N ALA A 235 17.65 16.03 12.53
CA ALA A 235 16.90 16.98 11.73
C ALA A 235 17.77 18.08 11.13
N LYS A 236 17.36 18.56 9.97
CA LYS A 236 17.59 19.95 9.60
C LYS A 236 16.30 20.73 9.87
N GLY A 237 16.31 21.50 10.95
CA GLY A 237 15.14 22.18 11.51
C GLY A 237 15.17 23.70 11.35
N GLY A 238 14.19 24.36 11.95
CA GLY A 238 14.04 25.82 11.91
C GLY A 238 13.44 26.33 10.60
N THR A 239 13.49 27.64 10.39
CA THR A 239 12.91 28.30 9.21
C THR A 239 13.96 28.46 8.11
N GLU A 240 13.82 27.65 7.07
CA GLU A 240 14.69 27.66 5.89
C GLU A 240 13.90 28.19 4.69
N GLU A 241 14.37 29.28 4.09
CA GLU A 241 13.72 29.89 2.92
C GLU A 241 12.23 30.20 3.16
N GLY A 242 11.91 30.65 4.38
CA GLY A 242 10.54 30.95 4.82
C GLY A 242 9.68 29.73 5.16
N VAL A 243 10.22 28.51 5.12
CA VAL A 243 9.50 27.26 5.45
C VAL A 243 9.97 26.71 6.80
N PRO A 244 9.12 26.71 7.84
CA PRO A 244 9.46 26.15 9.14
C PRO A 244 9.43 24.62 9.11
N SER A 245 10.47 23.98 9.65
CA SER A 245 10.64 22.52 9.70
C SER A 245 10.87 22.02 11.12
N VAL A 246 10.37 20.81 11.39
CA VAL A 246 10.58 20.08 12.64
C VAL A 246 12.07 19.87 12.84
N ALA A 247 12.60 20.39 13.95
CA ALA A 247 13.92 20.09 14.49
C ALA A 247 13.84 18.76 15.28
N ASP A 248 13.67 18.80 16.60
CA ASP A 248 13.28 17.64 17.41
C ASP A 248 14.14 16.37 17.24
N SER A 249 15.45 16.56 17.00
CA SER A 249 16.39 15.44 16.88
C SER A 249 16.42 14.61 18.16
N MET A 250 16.56 13.29 18.04
CA MET A 250 16.47 12.39 19.18
C MET A 250 17.29 11.11 19.03
N ILE A 251 17.79 10.61 20.16
CA ILE A 251 18.35 9.27 20.30
C ILE A 251 17.35 8.42 21.08
N ILE A 252 16.97 7.28 20.52
CA ILE A 252 15.93 6.40 21.04
C ILE A 252 16.51 5.02 21.30
N ALA A 253 16.30 4.53 22.52
CA ALA A 253 16.73 3.21 22.94
C ALA A 253 15.87 2.09 22.31
N PRO A 254 16.36 0.83 22.28
CA PRO A 254 15.59 -0.35 21.86
C PRO A 254 14.26 -0.56 22.60
N SER A 255 14.07 0.07 23.75
CA SER A 255 12.79 0.07 24.49
C SER A 255 11.73 1.00 23.90
N GLY A 256 12.10 1.83 22.92
CA GLY A 256 11.30 2.95 22.42
C GLY A 256 11.40 4.22 23.28
N LYS A 257 12.17 4.24 24.37
CA LYS A 257 12.36 5.45 25.18
C LYS A 257 13.32 6.43 24.50
N VAL A 258 12.91 7.69 24.43
CA VAL A 258 13.82 8.81 24.07
C VAL A 258 14.79 9.01 25.22
N VAL A 259 16.10 8.94 24.93
CA VAL A 259 17.17 9.06 25.94
C VAL A 259 18.02 10.32 25.79
N ALA A 260 17.93 10.97 24.63
CA ALA A 260 18.44 12.31 24.38
C ALA A 260 17.53 12.97 23.34
N ARG A 261 17.26 14.27 23.50
CA ARG A 261 16.38 15.07 22.64
C ARG A 261 16.93 16.48 22.52
N ALA A 262 16.97 17.02 21.30
CA ALA A 262 17.35 18.40 21.04
C ALA A 262 16.24 19.36 21.51
N ASN A 263 16.60 20.54 21.97
CA ASN A 263 15.64 21.52 22.48
C ASN A 263 15.45 22.71 21.53
N GLY A 264 16.48 23.08 20.77
CA GLY A 264 16.46 24.20 19.84
C GLY A 264 16.12 23.80 18.40
N GLU A 265 16.10 24.80 17.54
CA GLU A 265 15.88 24.66 16.09
C GLU A 265 17.13 24.98 15.25
N GLY A 266 18.26 25.23 15.92
CA GLY A 266 19.55 25.54 15.32
C GLY A 266 20.49 24.34 15.29
N ASP A 267 21.77 24.63 15.02
CA ASP A 267 22.86 23.67 15.17
C ASP A 267 22.96 23.25 16.64
N GLU A 268 22.71 21.97 16.92
CA GLU A 268 22.69 21.41 18.27
C GLU A 268 23.19 19.97 18.24
N LEU A 269 24.10 19.64 19.15
CA LEU A 269 24.60 18.29 19.32
C LEU A 269 23.99 17.66 20.58
N ILE A 270 23.27 16.55 20.42
CA ILE A 270 22.86 15.69 21.53
C ILE A 270 23.68 14.40 21.52
N VAL A 271 24.09 13.91 22.69
CA VAL A 271 24.99 12.76 22.80
C VAL A 271 24.42 11.71 23.75
N HIS A 272 24.57 10.44 23.40
CA HIS A 272 24.26 9.33 24.30
C HIS A 272 25.21 8.15 24.11
N ARG A 273 25.54 7.47 25.22
CA ARG A 273 26.31 6.23 25.21
C ARG A 273 25.38 5.03 25.05
N CYS A 274 25.35 4.46 23.85
CA CYS A 274 24.44 3.39 23.48
C CYS A 274 25.08 2.02 23.75
N ASP A 275 24.45 1.15 24.54
CA ASP A 275 24.82 -0.27 24.59
C ASP A 275 24.16 -1.02 23.43
N LEU A 276 24.93 -1.46 22.46
CA LEU A 276 24.43 -2.18 21.29
C LEU A 276 23.81 -3.52 21.66
N ASP A 277 24.13 -4.06 22.84
CA ASP A 277 23.51 -5.29 23.34
C ASP A 277 22.15 -5.07 24.01
N ALA A 278 21.72 -3.82 24.24
CA ALA A 278 20.45 -3.50 24.89
C ALA A 278 19.22 -4.04 24.15
N GLY A 279 19.32 -4.23 22.83
CA GLY A 279 18.28 -4.82 21.99
C GLY A 279 18.08 -6.33 22.19
N LYS A 280 19.10 -7.05 22.69
CA LYS A 280 19.10 -8.51 22.76
C LYS A 280 18.01 -9.08 23.65
N SER A 281 17.68 -8.39 24.75
CA SER A 281 16.58 -8.83 25.63
C SER A 281 15.27 -8.93 24.84
N TYR A 282 14.96 -7.92 24.04
CA TYR A 282 13.76 -7.89 23.20
C TYR A 282 13.82 -8.94 22.07
N THR A 283 14.92 -8.97 21.31
CA THR A 283 15.05 -9.84 20.12
C THR A 283 15.22 -11.32 20.47
N SER A 284 15.60 -11.66 21.69
CA SER A 284 15.64 -13.06 22.16
C SER A 284 14.36 -13.52 22.86
N THR A 285 13.51 -12.58 23.32
CA THR A 285 12.28 -12.87 24.08
C THR A 285 11.01 -12.42 23.32
N THR A 286 10.45 -11.24 23.65
CA THR A 286 9.19 -10.69 23.13
C THR A 286 9.17 -10.60 21.61
N PHE A 287 10.30 -10.21 21.01
CA PHE A 287 10.46 -10.00 19.58
C PHE A 287 11.44 -11.01 18.95
N ASN A 288 11.48 -12.23 19.48
CA ASN A 288 12.14 -13.33 18.80
C ASN A 288 11.41 -13.69 17.50
N PHE A 289 11.87 -13.10 16.39
CA PHE A 289 11.19 -13.21 15.10
C PHE A 289 11.07 -14.64 14.60
N ALA A 290 12.12 -15.45 14.77
CA ALA A 290 12.12 -16.85 14.34
C ALA A 290 11.08 -17.69 15.09
N ARG A 291 10.80 -17.35 16.36
CA ARG A 291 9.79 -18.04 17.18
C ARG A 291 8.37 -17.56 16.90
N HIS A 292 8.18 -16.25 16.74
CA HIS A 292 6.84 -15.64 16.86
C HIS A 292 6.20 -15.22 15.54
N ARG A 293 6.98 -14.86 14.51
CA ARG A 293 6.39 -14.37 13.26
C ARG A 293 5.67 -15.50 12.51
N ARG A 294 4.67 -15.11 11.73
CA ARG A 294 3.90 -15.96 10.81
C ARG A 294 3.90 -15.34 9.41
N PRO A 295 5.00 -15.43 8.65
CA PRO A 295 5.12 -14.77 7.34
C PRO A 295 3.99 -15.11 6.37
N GLU A 296 3.41 -16.30 6.47
CA GLU A 296 2.26 -16.75 5.69
C GLU A 296 1.01 -15.88 5.87
N ALA A 297 0.88 -15.19 7.00
CA ALA A 297 -0.24 -14.31 7.30
C ALA A 297 -0.04 -12.88 6.80
N TYR A 298 1.17 -12.50 6.39
CA TYR A 298 1.52 -11.10 6.07
C TYR A 298 1.81 -10.88 4.59
N LYS A 299 1.44 -11.82 3.72
CA LYS A 299 1.63 -11.74 2.26
C LYS A 299 1.09 -10.45 1.65
N LEU A 300 -0.01 -9.94 2.20
CA LEU A 300 -0.67 -8.73 1.72
C LEU A 300 0.27 -7.51 1.72
N ILE A 301 1.23 -7.44 2.66
CA ILE A 301 2.21 -6.36 2.77
C ILE A 301 3.08 -6.27 1.50
N THR A 302 3.36 -7.41 0.85
CA THR A 302 4.21 -7.47 -0.35
C THR A 302 3.43 -7.63 -1.65
N GLU A 303 2.14 -7.99 -1.58
CA GLU A 303 1.29 -8.24 -2.76
C GLU A 303 0.50 -7.01 -3.21
N ARG A 304 0.14 -6.11 -2.29
CA ARG A 304 -0.67 -4.92 -2.60
C ARG A 304 0.07 -3.64 -2.24
N VAL A 305 -0.13 -2.62 -3.08
CA VAL A 305 0.36 -1.25 -2.81
C VAL A 305 -0.70 -0.40 -2.10
N GLY A 306 -1.96 -0.51 -2.54
CA GLY A 306 -3.10 0.24 -1.99
C GLY A 306 -4.13 -0.65 -1.29
N ALA A 307 -5.00 -0.03 -0.51
CA ALA A 307 -6.14 -0.71 0.11
C ALA A 307 -7.19 -1.07 -0.95
N ILE A 308 -7.67 -2.30 -0.89
CA ILE A 308 -8.86 -2.76 -1.62
C ILE A 308 -9.82 -3.26 -0.57
N GLU A 309 -10.98 -2.62 -0.48
CA GLU A 309 -12.01 -2.99 0.48
C GLU A 309 -12.51 -4.42 0.23
N PRO A 310 -12.85 -5.17 1.29
CA PRO A 310 -13.58 -6.42 1.13
C PRO A 310 -14.86 -6.19 0.32
N PRO A 311 -15.30 -7.17 -0.50
CA PRO A 311 -16.57 -7.05 -1.20
C PRO A 311 -17.72 -6.83 -0.20
N PRO A 312 -18.77 -6.09 -0.57
CA PRO A 312 -19.91 -5.88 0.31
C PRO A 312 -20.57 -7.21 0.67
N ALA A 313 -21.19 -7.26 1.85
CA ALA A 313 -21.96 -8.43 2.26
C ALA A 313 -23.06 -8.72 1.22
N THR A 314 -23.25 -9.99 0.89
CA THR A 314 -24.29 -10.44 -0.03
C THR A 314 -25.24 -11.40 0.68
N VAL A 315 -26.45 -11.53 0.16
CA VAL A 315 -27.49 -12.42 0.69
C VAL A 315 -27.88 -13.43 -0.38
N ALA A 316 -27.88 -14.70 -0.03
CA ALA A 316 -28.41 -15.75 -0.90
C ALA A 316 -29.95 -15.70 -0.90
N PHE A 317 -30.56 -15.82 -2.07
CA PHE A 317 -32.01 -15.90 -2.24
C PHE A 317 -32.34 -17.08 -3.15
N GLU A 318 -33.30 -17.90 -2.73
CA GLU A 318 -33.83 -19.02 -3.52
C GLU A 318 -35.35 -19.05 -3.35
N ARG A 319 -36.07 -19.22 -4.47
CA ARG A 319 -37.53 -19.38 -4.46
C ARG A 319 -37.92 -20.44 -5.49
N SER A 320 -38.75 -21.39 -5.07
CA SER A 320 -39.19 -22.52 -5.90
C SER A 320 -40.71 -22.58 -5.99
N HIS A 321 -41.20 -22.98 -7.16
CA HIS A 321 -42.61 -23.15 -7.45
C HIS A 321 -42.80 -24.38 -8.34
N ASP A 322 -43.80 -25.21 -8.05
CA ASP A 322 -44.07 -26.44 -8.79
C ASP A 322 -45.50 -26.55 -9.28
N ILE A 323 -45.69 -27.36 -10.33
CA ILE A 323 -46.99 -27.72 -10.89
C ILE A 323 -46.96 -29.13 -11.49
N LEU A 324 -48.08 -29.84 -11.40
CA LEU A 324 -48.28 -31.11 -12.12
C LEU A 324 -48.74 -30.85 -13.55
N ILE A 325 -48.06 -31.48 -14.52
CA ILE A 325 -48.35 -31.38 -15.96
C ILE A 325 -48.63 -32.78 -16.49
N ASP A 326 -49.74 -32.95 -17.18
CA ASP A 326 -50.19 -34.19 -17.82
C ASP A 326 -49.44 -34.42 -19.14
N ALA A 327 -48.12 -34.60 -19.02
CA ALA A 327 -47.19 -34.90 -20.10
C ALA A 327 -45.92 -35.54 -19.52
N PRO A 328 -45.19 -36.39 -20.29
CA PRO A 328 -43.97 -37.02 -19.82
C PRO A 328 -42.83 -35.99 -19.62
N PRO A 329 -41.84 -36.28 -18.74
CA PRO A 329 -40.80 -35.31 -18.36
C PRO A 329 -40.03 -34.72 -19.55
N LYS A 330 -39.81 -35.53 -20.58
CA LYS A 330 -39.14 -35.08 -21.81
C LYS A 330 -39.94 -33.98 -22.52
N ALA A 331 -41.26 -34.11 -22.63
CA ALA A 331 -42.10 -33.12 -23.32
C ALA A 331 -42.11 -31.79 -22.56
N VAL A 332 -42.18 -31.83 -21.23
CA VAL A 332 -42.09 -30.64 -20.38
C VAL A 332 -40.72 -29.99 -20.51
N MET A 333 -39.65 -30.77 -20.39
CA MET A 333 -38.27 -30.28 -20.49
C MET A 333 -37.99 -29.65 -21.86
N ASP A 334 -38.36 -30.31 -22.96
CA ASP A 334 -38.14 -29.79 -24.30
C ASP A 334 -38.83 -28.41 -24.48
N TYR A 335 -40.02 -28.23 -23.91
CA TYR A 335 -40.72 -26.95 -23.96
C TYR A 335 -40.01 -25.86 -23.15
N VAL A 336 -39.71 -26.09 -21.87
CA VAL A 336 -39.17 -25.02 -20.99
C VAL A 336 -37.68 -24.74 -21.21
N SER A 337 -36.93 -25.71 -21.76
CA SER A 337 -35.50 -25.55 -22.09
C SER A 337 -35.26 -25.02 -23.51
N ASN A 338 -36.31 -24.80 -24.30
CA ASN A 338 -36.25 -23.96 -25.50
C ASN A 338 -36.55 -22.51 -25.09
N PRO A 339 -35.55 -21.60 -25.06
CA PRO A 339 -35.77 -20.22 -24.64
C PRO A 339 -36.81 -19.49 -25.48
N ASN A 340 -37.02 -19.87 -26.74
CA ASN A 340 -38.03 -19.25 -27.59
C ASN A 340 -39.47 -19.46 -27.08
N SER A 341 -39.71 -20.42 -26.18
CA SER A 341 -41.00 -20.58 -25.50
C SER A 341 -41.20 -19.61 -24.34
N TRP A 342 -40.13 -19.01 -23.80
CA TRP A 342 -40.19 -18.20 -22.58
C TRP A 342 -41.15 -17.02 -22.68
N PRO A 343 -41.25 -16.28 -23.80
CA PRO A 343 -42.25 -15.21 -23.94
C PRO A 343 -43.71 -15.68 -23.85
N GLU A 344 -43.99 -16.99 -24.03
CA GLU A 344 -45.34 -17.55 -23.89
C GLU A 344 -45.78 -17.70 -22.42
N TRP A 345 -44.84 -17.69 -21.46
CA TRP A 345 -45.14 -17.98 -20.06
C TRP A 345 -44.37 -17.16 -19.02
N LEU A 346 -43.32 -16.45 -19.41
CA LEU A 346 -42.55 -15.57 -18.54
C LEU A 346 -42.79 -14.12 -18.99
N ALA A 347 -43.64 -13.39 -18.26
CA ALA A 347 -44.04 -12.03 -18.63
C ALA A 347 -42.87 -11.04 -18.79
N ALA A 348 -41.76 -11.27 -18.10
CA ALA A 348 -40.54 -10.46 -18.21
C ALA A 348 -39.73 -10.72 -19.50
N SER A 349 -39.92 -11.88 -20.15
CA SER A 349 -39.23 -12.29 -21.36
C SER A 349 -39.97 -11.78 -22.59
N HIS A 350 -39.38 -10.85 -23.34
CA HIS A 350 -40.05 -10.25 -24.51
C HIS A 350 -39.41 -10.62 -25.84
N ARG A 351 -38.09 -10.75 -25.87
CA ARG A 351 -37.35 -11.19 -27.06
C ARG A 351 -36.24 -12.13 -26.66
N ILE A 352 -36.10 -13.17 -27.46
CA ILE A 352 -35.10 -14.21 -27.31
C ILE A 352 -34.31 -14.27 -28.61
N ASP A 353 -33.00 -14.38 -28.50
CA ASP A 353 -32.10 -14.73 -29.58
C ASP A 353 -31.43 -16.07 -29.22
N ALA A 354 -32.00 -17.14 -29.76
CA ALA A 354 -31.60 -18.53 -29.51
C ALA A 354 -32.04 -19.42 -30.66
N ALA A 355 -31.36 -20.56 -30.84
CA ALA A 355 -31.88 -21.62 -31.71
C ALA A 355 -33.26 -22.09 -31.21
N ASP A 356 -34.22 -22.28 -32.12
CA ASP A 356 -35.58 -22.70 -31.79
C ASP A 356 -35.66 -24.21 -31.51
N ARG A 357 -35.02 -24.61 -30.41
CA ARG A 357 -34.95 -25.97 -29.89
C ARG A 357 -34.53 -25.97 -28.41
N PRO A 358 -34.68 -27.10 -27.69
CA PRO A 358 -34.07 -27.28 -26.38
C PRO A 358 -32.55 -27.01 -26.40
N LEU A 359 -32.05 -26.26 -25.43
CA LEU A 359 -30.61 -25.98 -25.27
C LEU A 359 -29.94 -26.93 -24.27
N VAL A 360 -28.69 -27.29 -24.53
CA VAL A 360 -27.86 -28.20 -23.72
C VAL A 360 -26.71 -27.47 -23.03
N ALA A 361 -26.04 -28.15 -22.09
CA ALA A 361 -24.94 -27.57 -21.31
C ALA A 361 -23.82 -27.02 -22.22
N GLY A 362 -23.34 -25.82 -21.89
CA GLY A 362 -22.33 -25.09 -22.65
C GLY A 362 -22.89 -24.11 -23.68
N GLU A 363 -24.16 -24.22 -24.07
CA GLU A 363 -24.80 -23.28 -24.99
C GLU A 363 -25.18 -21.96 -24.31
N THR A 364 -25.24 -20.89 -25.10
CA THR A 364 -25.60 -19.54 -24.65
C THR A 364 -26.77 -18.98 -25.45
N PHE A 365 -27.53 -18.08 -24.85
CA PHE A 365 -28.60 -17.35 -25.54
C PHE A 365 -28.80 -15.96 -24.95
N HIS A 366 -29.45 -15.07 -25.70
CA HIS A 366 -29.73 -13.71 -25.25
C HIS A 366 -31.22 -13.52 -25.00
N GLU A 367 -31.55 -12.92 -23.87
CA GLU A 367 -32.91 -12.55 -23.49
C GLU A 367 -32.98 -11.05 -23.25
N ARG A 368 -34.08 -10.40 -23.69
CA ARG A 368 -34.34 -9.00 -23.39
C ARG A 368 -35.52 -8.86 -22.44
N TRP A 369 -35.25 -8.27 -21.29
CA TRP A 369 -36.24 -7.84 -20.31
C TRP A 369 -36.61 -6.39 -20.50
N ARG A 370 -37.87 -6.05 -20.21
CA ARG A 370 -38.31 -4.67 -20.05
C ARG A 370 -38.51 -4.38 -18.58
N THR A 371 -37.62 -3.59 -18.02
CA THR A 371 -37.75 -3.12 -16.63
C THR A 371 -38.38 -1.74 -16.60
N ARG A 372 -38.77 -1.27 -15.41
CA ARG A 372 -39.26 0.12 -15.22
C ARG A 372 -38.23 1.18 -15.62
N THR A 373 -36.94 0.84 -15.60
CA THR A 373 -35.82 1.75 -15.90
C THR A 373 -35.27 1.62 -17.31
N GLY A 374 -35.84 0.73 -18.15
CA GLY A 374 -35.37 0.51 -19.52
C GLY A 374 -35.26 -0.97 -19.89
N GLU A 375 -34.80 -1.23 -21.11
CA GLU A 375 -34.48 -2.60 -21.54
C GLU A 375 -33.18 -3.08 -20.89
N VAL A 376 -33.17 -4.34 -20.50
CA VAL A 376 -32.00 -5.04 -19.96
C VAL A 376 -31.77 -6.27 -20.82
N GLN A 377 -30.57 -6.41 -21.36
CA GLN A 377 -30.13 -7.63 -22.02
C GLN A 377 -29.51 -8.57 -20.99
N LEU A 378 -29.90 -9.83 -21.05
CA LEU A 378 -29.37 -10.92 -20.24
C LEU A 378 -28.69 -11.93 -21.15
N ASP A 379 -27.43 -12.22 -20.84
CA ASP A 379 -26.62 -13.19 -21.57
C ASP A 379 -26.57 -14.48 -20.74
N TRP A 380 -27.39 -15.44 -21.14
CA TRP A 380 -27.55 -16.69 -20.43
C TRP A 380 -26.56 -17.74 -20.91
N ARG A 381 -26.08 -18.56 -19.98
CA ARG A 381 -25.30 -19.77 -20.24
C ARG A 381 -25.96 -20.98 -19.59
N VAL A 382 -26.21 -22.02 -20.36
CA VAL A 382 -26.71 -23.31 -19.84
C VAL A 382 -25.56 -24.03 -19.13
N THR A 383 -25.70 -24.27 -17.83
CA THR A 383 -24.67 -24.90 -17.00
C THR A 383 -24.90 -26.39 -16.82
N ARG A 384 -26.16 -26.87 -16.89
CA ARG A 384 -26.51 -28.30 -16.82
C ARG A 384 -27.73 -28.61 -17.68
N SER A 385 -27.73 -29.79 -18.29
CA SER A 385 -28.89 -30.34 -19.00
C SER A 385 -28.84 -31.86 -18.90
N GLU A 386 -29.71 -32.44 -18.09
CA GLU A 386 -29.88 -33.87 -17.87
C GLU A 386 -31.30 -34.25 -18.29
N GLN A 387 -31.41 -35.00 -19.38
CA GLN A 387 -32.68 -35.27 -20.06
C GLN A 387 -33.73 -35.86 -19.12
N GLY A 388 -34.89 -35.20 -19.03
CA GLY A 388 -36.02 -35.61 -18.19
C GLY A 388 -35.77 -35.48 -16.68
N LYS A 389 -34.71 -34.80 -16.24
CA LYS A 389 -34.35 -34.65 -14.81
C LYS A 389 -34.06 -33.23 -14.39
N LEU A 390 -33.16 -32.53 -15.10
CA LEU A 390 -32.61 -31.25 -14.66
C LEU A 390 -32.22 -30.38 -15.84
N TRP A 391 -32.52 -29.10 -15.77
CA TRP A 391 -31.96 -28.08 -16.65
C TRP A 391 -31.58 -26.84 -15.84
N MET A 392 -30.42 -26.25 -16.11
CA MET A 392 -29.95 -25.06 -15.40
C MET A 392 -29.28 -24.08 -16.36
N ALA A 393 -29.60 -22.80 -16.20
CA ALA A 393 -28.89 -21.70 -16.86
C ALA A 393 -28.63 -20.56 -15.88
N GLU A 394 -27.57 -19.80 -16.13
CA GLU A 394 -27.20 -18.64 -15.33
C GLU A 394 -26.93 -17.40 -16.19
N THR A 395 -27.15 -16.22 -15.62
CA THR A 395 -26.81 -14.91 -16.18
C THR A 395 -26.33 -13.99 -15.05
N ASP A 396 -25.50 -13.01 -15.38
CA ASP A 396 -25.08 -11.97 -14.43
C ASP A 396 -25.83 -10.66 -14.68
N THR A 397 -26.20 -9.96 -13.61
CA THR A 397 -26.86 -8.65 -13.69
C THR A 397 -26.17 -7.62 -12.82
N SER A 398 -26.20 -6.36 -13.24
CA SER A 398 -25.63 -5.25 -12.47
C SER A 398 -26.45 -4.86 -11.24
N PHE A 399 -27.73 -5.25 -11.16
CA PHE A 399 -28.66 -4.79 -10.13
C PHE A 399 -28.95 -5.82 -9.04
N ILE A 400 -28.99 -7.12 -9.36
CA ILE A 400 -29.22 -8.19 -8.38
C ILE A 400 -28.13 -9.26 -8.39
N GLY A 401 -27.04 -9.04 -9.12
CA GLY A 401 -25.96 -10.01 -9.25
C GLY A 401 -26.38 -11.20 -10.11
N ARG A 402 -25.74 -12.35 -9.87
CA ARG A 402 -26.01 -13.59 -10.60
C ARG A 402 -27.43 -14.08 -10.39
N ILE A 403 -28.08 -14.53 -11.45
CA ILE A 403 -29.35 -15.25 -11.46
C ILE A 403 -29.09 -16.65 -12.01
N VAL A 404 -29.61 -17.68 -11.34
CA VAL A 404 -29.64 -19.06 -11.84
C VAL A 404 -31.09 -19.51 -11.92
N ALA A 405 -31.51 -19.97 -13.09
CA ALA A 405 -32.77 -20.67 -13.29
C ALA A 405 -32.50 -22.17 -13.24
N ARG A 406 -33.16 -22.88 -12.33
CA ARG A 406 -33.08 -24.34 -12.20
C ARG A 406 -34.46 -24.94 -12.41
N TYR A 407 -34.55 -25.87 -13.33
CA TYR A 407 -35.76 -26.60 -13.70
C TYR A 407 -35.57 -28.07 -13.38
N SER A 408 -36.45 -28.64 -12.55
CA SER A 408 -36.43 -30.07 -12.24
C SER A 408 -37.71 -30.75 -12.70
N PHE A 409 -37.58 -32.01 -13.12
CA PHE A 409 -38.67 -32.79 -13.70
C PHE A 409 -38.75 -34.13 -12.98
N GLU A 410 -39.81 -34.33 -12.19
CA GLU A 410 -40.05 -35.56 -11.45
C GLU A 410 -41.26 -36.30 -12.05
N PRO A 411 -41.12 -37.57 -12.49
CA PRO A 411 -42.25 -38.35 -12.99
C PRO A 411 -43.31 -38.60 -11.90
N VAL A 412 -44.59 -38.36 -12.21
CA VAL A 412 -45.73 -38.64 -11.30
C VAL A 412 -46.86 -39.29 -12.11
N GLY A 413 -46.98 -40.62 -12.02
CA GLY A 413 -47.86 -41.39 -12.91
C GLY A 413 -47.43 -41.24 -14.36
N ASP A 414 -48.38 -40.91 -15.25
CA ASP A 414 -48.11 -40.58 -16.66
C ASP A 414 -47.71 -39.11 -16.88
N GLY A 415 -47.72 -38.29 -15.82
CA GLY A 415 -47.39 -36.87 -15.83
C GLY A 415 -46.04 -36.53 -15.21
N THR A 416 -45.80 -35.23 -15.05
CA THR A 416 -44.55 -34.67 -14.50
C THR A 416 -44.85 -33.60 -13.46
N ARG A 417 -44.21 -33.68 -12.28
CA ARG A 417 -44.06 -32.54 -11.39
C ARG A 417 -42.89 -31.70 -11.88
N TYR A 418 -43.21 -30.54 -12.45
CA TYR A 418 -42.24 -29.56 -12.90
C TYR A 418 -42.03 -28.53 -11.81
N THR A 419 -40.78 -28.34 -11.39
CA THR A 419 -40.41 -27.30 -10.42
C THR A 419 -39.45 -26.31 -11.07
N ARG A 420 -39.80 -25.03 -10.97
CA ARG A 420 -38.94 -23.91 -11.34
C ARG A 420 -38.39 -23.26 -10.08
N THR A 421 -37.07 -23.20 -9.97
CA THR A 421 -36.34 -22.48 -8.92
C THR A 421 -35.59 -21.29 -9.53
N VAL A 422 -35.75 -20.12 -8.94
CA VAL A 422 -34.90 -18.94 -9.21
C VAL A 422 -33.95 -18.75 -8.03
N ILE A 423 -32.65 -18.66 -8.32
CA ILE A 423 -31.58 -18.56 -7.32
C ILE A 423 -30.75 -17.30 -7.60
N ASN A 424 -30.51 -16.50 -6.58
CA ASN A 424 -29.49 -15.45 -6.55
C ASN A 424 -28.48 -15.82 -5.46
N PRO A 425 -27.30 -16.38 -5.79
CA PRO A 425 -26.36 -16.87 -4.77
C PRO A 425 -25.73 -15.74 -3.94
N ALA A 426 -25.65 -14.53 -4.50
CA ALA A 426 -24.95 -13.39 -3.88
C ALA A 426 -25.65 -12.07 -4.25
N ARG A 427 -26.88 -11.88 -3.79
CA ARG A 427 -27.67 -10.66 -4.05
C ARG A 427 -27.13 -9.49 -3.19
N PRO A 428 -27.06 -8.25 -3.71
CA PRO A 428 -26.63 -7.09 -2.90
C PRO A 428 -27.59 -6.76 -1.74
N LYS A 429 -28.89 -7.06 -1.91
CA LYS A 429 -29.94 -6.83 -0.90
C LYS A 429 -30.98 -7.95 -0.95
N ALA A 430 -31.50 -8.32 0.21
CA ALA A 430 -32.65 -9.22 0.30
C ALA A 430 -33.87 -8.60 -0.44
N PRO A 431 -34.67 -9.39 -1.17
CA PRO A 431 -35.95 -8.90 -1.70
C PRO A 431 -36.91 -8.54 -0.55
N THR A 432 -37.74 -7.51 -0.75
CA THR A 432 -38.81 -7.17 0.20
C THR A 432 -39.97 -8.16 0.10
N ASP A 433 -40.83 -8.23 1.12
CA ASP A 433 -42.01 -9.10 1.11
C ASP A 433 -42.92 -8.85 -0.11
N ASP A 434 -43.08 -7.58 -0.50
CA ASP A 434 -43.81 -7.22 -1.72
C ASP A 434 -43.16 -7.74 -3.00
N MET A 435 -41.82 -7.74 -3.07
CA MET A 435 -41.11 -8.33 -4.22
C MET A 435 -41.29 -9.84 -4.24
N ILE A 436 -41.22 -10.50 -3.08
CA ILE A 436 -41.43 -11.95 -2.96
C ILE A 436 -42.83 -12.31 -3.43
N ARG A 437 -43.86 -11.59 -2.96
CA ARG A 437 -45.25 -11.79 -3.39
C ARG A 437 -45.40 -11.67 -4.91
N ARG A 438 -44.81 -10.66 -5.54
CA ARG A 438 -44.86 -10.51 -7.01
C ARG A 438 -44.16 -11.64 -7.74
N ILE A 439 -43.00 -12.08 -7.25
CA ILE A 439 -42.28 -13.24 -7.79
C ILE A 439 -43.17 -14.49 -7.74
N ASP A 440 -43.90 -14.68 -6.63
CA ASP A 440 -44.82 -15.81 -6.46
C ASP A 440 -46.03 -15.72 -7.40
N GLU A 441 -46.64 -14.55 -7.54
CA GLU A 441 -47.76 -14.30 -8.45
C GLU A 441 -47.36 -14.52 -9.92
N GLU A 442 -46.22 -13.99 -10.35
CA GLU A 442 -45.68 -14.17 -11.70
C GLU A 442 -45.33 -15.64 -11.97
N ALA A 443 -44.73 -16.34 -11.00
CA ALA A 443 -44.40 -17.75 -11.13
C ALA A 443 -45.67 -18.61 -11.29
N ALA A 444 -46.72 -18.35 -10.49
CA ALA A 444 -47.98 -19.08 -10.58
C ALA A 444 -48.63 -18.95 -11.97
N ILE A 445 -48.67 -17.73 -12.52
CA ILE A 445 -49.18 -17.48 -13.87
C ILE A 445 -48.32 -18.21 -14.91
N GLY A 446 -46.99 -18.13 -14.81
CA GLY A 446 -46.10 -18.78 -15.76
C GLY A 446 -46.22 -20.30 -15.74
N LEU A 447 -46.29 -20.92 -14.57
CA LEU A 447 -46.51 -22.36 -14.41
C LEU A 447 -47.84 -22.80 -15.02
N ALA A 448 -48.91 -22.04 -14.82
CA ALA A 448 -50.21 -22.32 -15.43
C ALA A 448 -50.14 -22.25 -16.96
N ASN A 449 -49.44 -21.26 -17.53
CA ASN A 449 -49.24 -21.13 -18.97
C ASN A 449 -48.40 -22.27 -19.54
N ILE A 450 -47.31 -22.67 -18.86
CA ILE A 450 -46.50 -23.84 -19.24
C ILE A 450 -47.39 -25.08 -19.28
N LYS A 451 -48.15 -25.36 -18.22
CA LYS A 451 -49.05 -26.51 -18.15
C LYS A 451 -50.03 -26.52 -19.33
N ALA A 452 -50.75 -25.43 -19.55
CA ALA A 452 -51.74 -25.32 -20.62
C ALA A 452 -51.13 -25.53 -22.01
N ASN A 453 -49.95 -24.95 -22.28
CA ASN A 453 -49.29 -25.06 -23.58
C ASN A 453 -48.70 -26.46 -23.81
N VAL A 454 -48.06 -27.05 -22.80
CA VAL A 454 -47.45 -28.39 -22.91
C VAL A 454 -48.53 -29.45 -23.07
N GLU A 455 -49.59 -29.43 -22.27
CA GLU A 455 -50.68 -30.42 -22.36
C GLU A 455 -51.43 -30.31 -23.70
N ARG A 456 -51.68 -29.09 -24.19
CA ARG A 456 -52.29 -28.88 -25.50
C ARG A 456 -51.42 -29.44 -26.64
N ARG A 457 -50.10 -29.19 -26.60
CA ARG A 457 -49.15 -29.71 -27.60
C ARG A 457 -49.02 -31.23 -27.51
N HIS A 458 -49.11 -31.81 -26.32
CA HIS A 458 -48.99 -33.25 -26.10
C HIS A 458 -50.24 -34.04 -26.54
N ARG A 459 -51.45 -33.49 -26.33
CA ARG A 459 -52.71 -34.14 -26.73
C ARG A 459 -53.06 -33.96 -28.22
N GLY A 460 -52.44 -32.98 -28.88
CA GLY A 460 -52.72 -32.62 -30.28
C GLY A 460 -51.73 -33.16 -31.32
N GLY A 461 -50.70 -33.91 -30.88
CA GLY A 461 -49.77 -34.65 -31.74
C GLY A 461 -49.91 -36.14 -31.46
#